data_AF-A0A3R6SFH2-F1
#
_entry.id   AF-A0A3R6SFH2-F1
#
_cell.length_a   1.000
_cell.length_b   1.000
_cell.length_c   1.000
_cell.angle_alpha   90.00
_cell.angle_beta   90.00
_cell.angle_gamma   90.00
#
_symmetry.space_group_name_H-M   'P 1'
#
loop_
_entity.id
_entity.type
_entity.pdbx_description
1 polymer ?
#
loop_
_entity_poly.entity_id
_entity_poly.type
_entity_poly.pdbx_seq_one_letter_code
_entity_poly.pdbx_strand_id
1 'polypeptide(L)'
;MKIKNILLALTLGLTTLSSCQSGIEWDEVPESVYSNLELGTGLVRNRPRELFTNKVWQVNHNNGKGQWLENYIAMSLLDAFENGMEYTNNTGSNVTILNKVLAPGEKMLVKNTQEIVEDSAAPEGKKYIVHMFTFDKVKYHTPNKGHLFVKSAFDNETVKPIKFVEEVQEGMFRYVVMPIKQKEMVLEFIMSDTYAFKVEPVNGAPTLGTPSDYTKPQQYMVTNTAFRPKGVPEYKRLYEVQVHVLEVTVDEAIEFTKPSL
;
A
#
# COMPACT_ATOMS: atom_id res chain seq x y z
N MET A 1 -4.97 65.14 -32.85
CA MET A 1 -4.18 64.96 -31.61
C MET A 1 -4.81 63.92 -30.66
N LYS A 2 -5.29 62.76 -31.15
CA LYS A 2 -5.99 61.75 -30.32
C LYS A 2 -5.49 60.31 -30.50
N ILE A 3 -4.92 59.95 -31.65
CA ILE A 3 -4.42 58.57 -31.89
C ILE A 3 -3.01 58.35 -31.31
N LYS A 4 -2.12 59.36 -31.36
CA LYS A 4 -0.76 59.27 -30.82
C LYS A 4 -0.71 59.10 -29.29
N ASN A 5 -1.67 59.68 -28.56
CA ASN A 5 -1.73 59.57 -27.09
C ASN A 5 -2.32 58.23 -26.63
N ILE A 6 -3.21 57.63 -27.42
CA ILE A 6 -3.75 56.28 -27.15
C ILE A 6 -2.68 55.22 -27.40
N LEU A 7 -1.89 55.36 -28.48
CA LEU A 7 -0.81 54.42 -28.79
C LEU A 7 0.30 54.45 -27.72
N LEU A 8 0.64 55.64 -27.20
CA LEU A 8 1.64 55.82 -26.14
C LEU A 8 1.17 55.26 -24.78
N ALA A 9 -0.11 55.40 -24.46
CA ALA A 9 -0.70 54.83 -23.25
C ALA A 9 -0.79 53.29 -23.30
N LEU A 10 -1.04 52.71 -24.48
CA LEU A 10 -1.04 51.25 -24.68
C LEU A 10 0.36 50.65 -24.63
N THR A 11 1.39 51.29 -25.19
CA THR A 11 2.77 50.80 -25.07
C THR A 11 3.32 50.94 -23.66
N LEU A 12 3.04 52.04 -22.94
CA LEU A 12 3.41 52.18 -21.53
C LEU A 12 2.66 51.20 -20.62
N GLY A 13 1.37 50.94 -20.88
CA GLY A 13 0.56 49.97 -20.13
C GLY A 13 0.95 48.50 -20.35
N LEU A 14 1.49 48.15 -21.53
CA LEU A 14 2.02 46.80 -21.79
C LEU A 14 3.38 46.58 -21.12
N THR A 15 4.24 47.61 -21.03
CA THR A 15 5.54 47.49 -20.36
C THR A 15 5.45 47.38 -18.84
N THR A 16 4.42 47.96 -18.21
CA THR A 16 4.21 47.90 -16.76
C THR A 16 3.57 46.60 -16.27
N LEU A 17 2.91 45.84 -17.16
CA LEU A 17 2.39 44.50 -16.82
C LEU A 17 3.48 43.42 -16.91
N SER A 18 4.48 43.59 -17.78
CA SER A 18 5.66 42.72 -17.84
C SER A 18 6.71 42.98 -16.75
N SER A 19 6.71 44.17 -16.12
CA SER A 19 7.71 44.53 -15.11
C SER A 19 7.45 43.92 -13.73
N CYS A 20 6.30 43.29 -13.49
CA CYS A 20 6.02 42.56 -12.24
C CYS A 20 6.56 41.13 -12.25
N GLN A 21 7.13 40.64 -13.35
CA GLN A 21 7.78 39.33 -13.46
C GLN A 21 9.27 39.43 -13.82
N SER A 22 9.75 40.59 -14.29
CA SER A 22 11.19 40.82 -14.49
C SER A 22 11.87 41.02 -13.13
N GLY A 23 12.68 40.05 -12.71
CA GLY A 23 13.44 40.11 -11.45
C GLY A 23 13.05 39.05 -10.42
N ILE A 24 12.10 38.16 -10.74
CA ILE A 24 11.96 36.90 -9.99
C ILE A 24 13.01 35.94 -10.54
N GLU A 25 14.20 35.96 -9.93
CA GLU A 25 15.11 34.83 -10.03
C GLU A 25 14.53 33.72 -9.17
N TRP A 26 14.07 32.65 -9.82
CA TRP A 26 13.69 31.45 -9.10
C TRP A 26 14.97 30.83 -8.57
N ASP A 27 15.06 30.66 -7.25
CA ASP A 27 16.12 29.87 -6.65
C ASP A 27 16.20 28.52 -7.36
N GLU A 28 17.42 28.08 -7.65
CA GLU A 28 17.60 26.75 -8.21
C GLU A 28 16.98 25.73 -7.25
N VAL A 29 16.17 24.81 -7.81
CA VAL A 29 15.55 23.76 -7.02
C VAL A 29 16.67 22.98 -6.32
N PRO A 30 16.63 22.81 -4.98
CA PRO A 30 17.66 22.07 -4.28
C PRO A 30 17.78 20.64 -4.81
N GLU A 31 19.01 20.11 -4.93
CA GLU A 31 19.23 18.75 -5.44
C GLU A 31 18.42 17.70 -4.67
N SER A 32 18.31 17.86 -3.35
CA SER A 32 17.51 16.98 -2.49
C SER A 32 16.05 16.83 -2.91
N VAL A 33 15.48 17.76 -3.68
CA VAL A 33 14.11 17.67 -4.18
C VAL A 33 14.01 16.72 -5.37
N TYR A 34 14.96 16.80 -6.32
CA TYR A 34 14.90 16.01 -7.57
C TYR A 34 15.78 14.76 -7.56
N SER A 35 16.62 14.57 -6.53
CA SER A 35 17.42 13.35 -6.32
C SER A 35 16.84 12.39 -5.29
N ASN A 36 15.87 12.84 -4.48
CA ASN A 36 15.22 11.97 -3.51
C ASN A 36 14.47 10.84 -4.23
N LEU A 37 14.66 9.61 -3.78
CA LEU A 37 13.96 8.41 -4.25
C LEU A 37 13.63 7.48 -3.08
N GLU A 38 13.72 7.99 -1.85
CA GLU A 38 13.52 7.18 -0.66
C GLU A 38 12.05 6.76 -0.51
N LEU A 39 11.86 5.56 0.00
CA LEU A 39 10.58 5.17 0.56
C LEU A 39 10.44 5.80 1.95
N GLY A 40 9.23 6.18 2.31
CA GLY A 40 8.88 6.66 3.64
C GLY A 40 8.90 5.54 4.68
N THR A 41 8.62 5.92 5.93
CA THR A 41 8.55 4.98 7.05
C THR A 41 7.56 3.86 6.77
N GLY A 42 7.99 2.62 6.96
CA GLY A 42 7.21 1.42 6.67
C GLY A 42 7.48 0.79 5.31
N LEU A 43 8.11 1.53 4.38
CA LEU A 43 8.56 1.10 3.04
C LEU A 43 7.42 0.67 2.10
N VAL A 44 6.75 -0.44 2.41
CA VAL A 44 5.69 -1.05 1.61
C VAL A 44 4.57 -1.50 2.54
N ARG A 45 3.34 -1.26 2.10
CA ARG A 45 2.10 -1.56 2.83
C ARG A 45 1.32 -2.67 2.13
N ASN A 46 0.75 -3.58 2.93
CA ASN A 46 -0.25 -4.53 2.45
C ASN A 46 -1.65 -3.96 2.65
N ARG A 47 -2.49 -4.05 1.62
CA ARG A 47 -3.93 -3.81 1.73
C ARG A 47 -4.73 -4.99 1.22
N PRO A 48 -4.83 -6.11 1.97
CA PRO A 48 -5.59 -7.26 1.53
C PRO A 48 -7.01 -6.87 1.13
N ARG A 49 -7.47 -7.38 0.00
CA ARG A 49 -8.83 -7.19 -0.50
C ARG A 49 -9.47 -8.54 -0.75
N GLU A 50 -10.75 -8.63 -0.45
CA GLU A 50 -11.55 -9.82 -0.73
C GLU A 50 -12.88 -9.41 -1.33
N LEU A 51 -13.27 -10.07 -2.42
CA LEU A 51 -14.58 -9.91 -3.03
C LEU A 51 -15.52 -10.99 -2.46
N PHE A 52 -16.48 -10.54 -1.67
CA PHE A 52 -17.54 -11.36 -1.11
C PHE A 52 -18.80 -11.28 -1.98
N THR A 53 -19.04 -12.31 -2.79
CA THR A 53 -20.26 -12.44 -3.60
C THR A 53 -21.33 -13.23 -2.85
N ASN A 54 -22.49 -12.63 -2.63
CA ASN A 54 -23.62 -13.23 -1.89
C ASN A 54 -23.25 -13.79 -0.50
N LYS A 55 -22.31 -13.15 0.21
CA LYS A 55 -21.90 -13.56 1.57
C LYS A 55 -22.30 -12.58 2.67
N VAL A 56 -22.72 -11.38 2.29
CA VAL A 56 -23.05 -10.30 3.22
C VAL A 56 -24.53 -9.98 3.14
N TRP A 57 -25.18 -10.00 4.29
CA TRP A 57 -26.58 -9.65 4.48
C TRP A 57 -26.70 -8.26 5.10
N GLN A 58 -27.51 -7.41 4.49
CA GLN A 58 -27.90 -6.12 5.03
C GLN A 58 -29.12 -6.29 5.94
N VAL A 59 -28.94 -6.04 7.23
CA VAL A 59 -30.03 -6.10 8.21
C VAL A 59 -30.91 -4.87 8.14
N ASN A 60 -32.19 -5.03 8.50
CA ASN A 60 -33.18 -3.95 8.57
C ASN A 60 -33.41 -3.15 7.27
N HIS A 61 -33.03 -3.70 6.12
CA HIS A 61 -33.34 -3.12 4.81
C HIS A 61 -34.77 -3.45 4.38
N ASN A 62 -35.34 -2.69 3.43
CA ASN A 62 -36.67 -2.94 2.85
C ASN A 62 -37.78 -3.19 3.90
N ASN A 63 -37.95 -2.28 4.85
CA ASN A 63 -38.91 -2.39 5.96
C ASN A 63 -38.68 -3.62 6.85
N GLY A 64 -37.42 -3.90 7.20
CA GLY A 64 -37.07 -5.00 8.10
C GLY A 64 -36.88 -6.36 7.42
N LYS A 65 -37.11 -6.46 6.11
CA LYS A 65 -36.96 -7.72 5.35
C LYS A 65 -35.51 -8.13 5.11
N GLY A 66 -34.58 -7.17 5.18
CA GLY A 66 -33.18 -7.37 4.85
C GLY A 66 -32.94 -7.62 3.35
N GLN A 67 -31.67 -7.67 2.95
CA GLN A 67 -31.27 -7.86 1.56
C GLN A 67 -29.85 -8.44 1.46
N TRP A 68 -29.62 -9.35 0.51
CA TRP A 68 -28.27 -9.78 0.16
C TRP A 68 -27.53 -8.69 -0.60
N LEU A 69 -26.27 -8.46 -0.23
CA LEU A 69 -25.34 -7.78 -1.13
C LEU A 69 -24.87 -8.77 -2.18
N GLU A 70 -25.12 -8.44 -3.45
CA GLU A 70 -24.66 -9.26 -4.57
C GLU A 70 -23.13 -9.35 -4.56
N ASN A 71 -22.46 -8.20 -4.44
CA ASN A 71 -21.01 -8.10 -4.38
C ASN A 71 -20.60 -7.09 -3.30
N TYR A 72 -19.63 -7.46 -2.48
CA TYR A 72 -19.00 -6.59 -1.50
C TYR A 72 -17.49 -6.77 -1.49
N ILE A 73 -16.73 -5.70 -1.74
CA ILE A 73 -15.27 -5.71 -1.61
C ILE A 73 -14.92 -5.23 -0.20
N ALA A 74 -14.38 -6.13 0.62
CA ALA A 74 -13.78 -5.76 1.88
C ALA A 74 -12.32 -5.40 1.67
N MET A 75 -11.87 -4.35 2.34
CA MET A 75 -10.47 -3.93 2.34
C MET A 75 -9.97 -3.86 3.78
N SER A 76 -8.81 -4.45 4.02
CA SER A 76 -8.15 -4.42 5.32
C SER A 76 -6.76 -3.81 5.19
N LEU A 77 -6.25 -3.31 6.31
CA LEU A 77 -4.91 -2.77 6.44
C LEU A 77 -4.10 -3.63 7.41
N LEU A 78 -2.94 -4.08 6.97
CA LEU A 78 -1.95 -4.78 7.79
C LEU A 78 -0.68 -3.93 7.90
N ASP A 79 -0.67 -3.04 8.90
CA ASP A 79 0.42 -2.06 9.12
C ASP A 79 1.32 -2.42 10.32
N ALA A 80 1.08 -3.55 10.98
CA ALA A 80 1.78 -3.92 12.21
C ALA A 80 3.32 -4.00 12.06
N PHE A 81 3.80 -4.52 10.93
CA PHE A 81 5.24 -4.62 10.66
C PHE A 81 5.84 -3.36 10.04
N GLU A 82 5.05 -2.34 9.68
CA GLU A 82 5.60 -1.09 9.09
C GLU A 82 6.57 -0.41 10.07
N ASN A 83 6.21 -0.35 11.36
CA ASN A 83 7.02 0.28 12.40
C ASN A 83 7.64 -0.72 13.39
N GLY A 84 7.22 -1.98 13.31
CA GLY A 84 7.73 -3.07 14.12
C GLY A 84 6.70 -3.64 15.10
N MET A 85 6.69 -4.96 15.17
CA MET A 85 5.84 -5.77 16.04
C MET A 85 6.69 -6.82 16.74
N GLU A 86 6.42 -7.05 18.02
CA GLU A 86 6.95 -8.23 18.71
C GLU A 86 6.22 -9.47 18.18
N TYR A 87 6.89 -10.19 17.28
CA TYR A 87 6.39 -11.44 16.72
C TYR A 87 6.77 -12.60 17.63
N THR A 88 5.81 -13.49 17.91
CA THR A 88 6.06 -14.77 18.57
C THR A 88 5.97 -15.89 17.54
N ASN A 89 6.96 -16.79 17.49
CA ASN A 89 6.85 -17.99 16.68
C ASN A 89 5.84 -18.96 17.31
N ASN A 90 4.58 -18.84 16.91
CA ASN A 90 3.50 -19.71 17.36
C ASN A 90 3.40 -21.01 16.56
N THR A 91 4.33 -21.25 15.63
CA THR A 91 4.36 -22.49 14.84
C THR A 91 4.99 -23.63 15.64
N GLY A 92 4.72 -24.88 15.22
CA GLY A 92 5.33 -26.06 15.84
C GLY A 92 6.79 -26.31 15.44
N SER A 93 7.43 -25.40 14.71
CA SER A 93 8.78 -25.60 14.13
C SER A 93 9.60 -24.31 14.10
N ASN A 94 10.90 -24.43 13.83
CA ASN A 94 11.75 -23.26 13.66
C ASN A 94 11.32 -22.44 12.44
N VAL A 95 11.20 -21.12 12.59
CA VAL A 95 10.96 -20.17 11.50
C VAL A 95 12.24 -19.39 11.24
N THR A 96 12.58 -19.14 9.98
CA THR A 96 13.73 -18.30 9.62
C THR A 96 13.26 -16.93 9.11
N ILE A 97 13.68 -15.87 9.78
CA ILE A 97 13.36 -14.47 9.44
C ILE A 97 14.68 -13.74 9.16
N LEU A 98 14.94 -13.39 7.89
CA LEU A 98 16.17 -12.72 7.43
C LEU A 98 17.45 -13.37 7.98
N ASN A 99 17.60 -14.68 7.75
CA ASN A 99 18.73 -15.51 8.22
C ASN A 99 18.83 -15.69 9.74
N LYS A 100 17.83 -15.25 10.52
CA LYS A 100 17.73 -15.55 11.95
C LYS A 100 16.72 -16.66 12.18
N VAL A 101 17.16 -17.74 12.82
CA VAL A 101 16.28 -18.84 13.23
C VAL A 101 15.62 -18.47 14.55
N LEU A 102 14.30 -18.58 14.60
CA LEU A 102 13.47 -18.35 15.78
C LEU A 102 12.79 -19.67 16.15
N ALA A 103 13.05 -20.20 17.34
CA ALA A 103 12.44 -21.45 17.79
C ALA A 103 10.97 -21.25 18.22
N PRO A 104 10.15 -22.32 18.28
CA PRO A 104 8.78 -22.22 18.79
C PRO A 104 8.69 -21.55 20.17
N GLY A 105 7.76 -20.62 20.32
CA GLY A 105 7.52 -19.84 21.54
C GLY A 105 8.51 -18.68 21.77
N GLU A 106 9.57 -18.56 20.98
CA GLU A 106 10.47 -17.42 21.06
C GLU A 106 9.87 -16.18 20.37
N LYS A 107 10.36 -15.01 20.80
CA LYS A 107 9.91 -13.72 20.31
C LYS A 107 11.03 -12.95 19.62
N MET A 108 10.69 -12.18 18.60
CA MET A 108 11.59 -11.21 17.98
C MET A 108 10.85 -9.97 17.51
N LEU A 109 11.50 -8.80 17.58
CA LEU A 109 10.99 -7.62 16.93
C LEU A 109 11.16 -7.76 15.41
N VAL A 110 10.04 -7.84 14.69
CA VAL A 110 10.01 -7.89 13.23
C VAL A 110 9.47 -6.57 12.71
N LYS A 111 10.15 -6.01 11.71
CA LYS A 111 9.70 -4.80 10.99
C LYS A 111 10.09 -4.92 9.52
N ASN A 112 9.41 -4.19 8.66
CA ASN A 112 9.85 -4.03 7.27
C ASN A 112 11.27 -3.44 7.25
N THR A 113 12.13 -3.99 6.41
CA THR A 113 13.53 -3.56 6.29
C THR A 113 13.91 -3.38 4.83
N GLN A 114 14.99 -2.63 4.62
CA GLN A 114 15.61 -2.43 3.33
C GLN A 114 17.08 -2.82 3.43
N GLU A 115 17.56 -3.57 2.45
CA GLU A 115 18.99 -3.79 2.22
C GLU A 115 19.39 -3.26 0.84
N ILE A 116 20.65 -2.88 0.71
CA ILE A 116 21.23 -2.37 -0.53
C ILE A 116 22.22 -3.42 -1.03
N VAL A 117 22.05 -3.84 -2.27
CA VAL A 117 22.88 -4.84 -2.93
C VAL A 117 23.49 -4.23 -4.18
N GLU A 118 24.78 -4.47 -4.40
CA GLU A 118 25.46 -4.05 -5.63
C GLU A 118 24.90 -4.82 -6.83
N ASP A 119 24.49 -4.08 -7.85
CA ASP A 119 23.94 -4.60 -9.10
C ASP A 119 24.32 -3.65 -10.24
N SER A 120 25.33 -4.03 -11.02
CA SER A 120 25.84 -3.21 -12.13
C SER A 120 24.81 -2.89 -13.23
N ALA A 121 23.70 -3.63 -13.29
CA ALA A 121 22.64 -3.39 -14.26
C ALA A 121 21.58 -2.41 -13.74
N ALA A 122 21.57 -2.14 -12.43
CA ALA A 122 20.65 -1.20 -11.81
C ALA A 122 21.16 0.26 -11.90
N PRO A 123 20.26 1.26 -11.84
CA PRO A 123 20.67 2.64 -11.61
C PRO A 123 21.58 2.76 -10.39
N GLU A 124 22.56 3.67 -10.44
CA GLU A 124 23.55 3.88 -9.37
C GLU A 124 24.41 2.63 -9.05
N GLY A 125 24.33 1.58 -9.87
CA GLY A 125 24.98 0.29 -9.61
C GLY A 125 24.39 -0.47 -8.43
N LYS A 126 23.16 -0.14 -8.00
CA LYS A 126 22.57 -0.64 -6.75
C LYS A 126 21.11 -1.03 -6.90
N LYS A 127 20.75 -2.15 -6.27
CA LYS A 127 19.38 -2.61 -6.08
C LYS A 127 19.00 -2.52 -4.61
N TYR A 128 17.80 -2.00 -4.35
CA TYR A 128 17.27 -1.76 -3.02
C TYR A 128 16.20 -2.82 -2.72
N ILE A 129 16.56 -3.84 -1.94
CA ILE A 129 15.66 -4.95 -1.61
C ILE A 129 14.87 -4.57 -0.35
N VAL A 130 13.55 -4.50 -0.48
CA VAL A 130 12.62 -4.29 0.61
C VAL A 130 12.06 -5.64 1.06
N HIS A 131 12.36 -6.02 2.30
CA HIS A 131 11.72 -7.15 2.96
C HIS A 131 10.47 -6.68 3.68
N MET A 132 9.33 -7.04 3.12
CA MET A 132 8.02 -6.68 3.62
C MET A 132 7.41 -7.89 4.35
N PHE A 133 7.06 -7.72 5.62
CA PHE A 133 6.42 -8.76 6.42
C PHE A 133 4.92 -8.58 6.44
N THR A 134 4.18 -9.68 6.48
CA THR A 134 2.73 -9.67 6.61
C THR A 134 2.22 -10.92 7.31
N PHE A 135 0.96 -10.92 7.73
CA PHE A 135 0.34 -12.08 8.37
C PHE A 135 -0.16 -13.11 7.35
N ASP A 136 -0.21 -14.37 7.76
CA ASP A 136 -0.84 -15.47 7.02
C ASP A 136 -2.38 -15.41 7.01
N LYS A 137 -2.99 -14.52 7.80
CA LYS A 137 -4.43 -14.32 7.89
C LYS A 137 -4.78 -12.86 8.13
N VAL A 138 -6.01 -12.52 7.77
CA VAL A 138 -6.54 -11.17 7.80
C VAL A 138 -7.98 -11.17 8.27
N LYS A 139 -8.34 -10.21 9.13
CA LYS A 139 -9.73 -9.94 9.53
C LYS A 139 -10.39 -8.99 8.53
N TYR A 140 -11.50 -9.40 7.93
CA TYR A 140 -12.34 -8.54 7.10
C TYR A 140 -13.56 -8.04 7.87
N HIS A 141 -13.95 -6.82 7.55
CA HIS A 141 -15.07 -6.11 8.18
C HIS A 141 -16.21 -6.04 7.17
N THR A 142 -17.46 -6.01 7.65
CA THR A 142 -18.58 -5.60 6.81
C THR A 142 -18.59 -4.07 6.63
N PRO A 143 -19.35 -3.50 5.66
CA PRO A 143 -19.34 -2.06 5.41
C PRO A 143 -19.63 -1.20 6.65
N ASN A 144 -20.55 -1.64 7.51
CA ASN A 144 -20.97 -0.97 8.73
C ASN A 144 -21.81 -1.91 9.61
N LYS A 145 -22.33 -1.40 10.73
CA LYS A 145 -23.14 -2.18 11.68
C LYS A 145 -24.47 -2.72 11.11
N GLY A 146 -24.93 -2.20 9.97
CA GLY A 146 -26.10 -2.68 9.24
C GLY A 146 -25.84 -3.89 8.34
N HIS A 147 -24.63 -4.45 8.35
CA HIS A 147 -24.25 -5.58 7.49
C HIS A 147 -23.57 -6.68 8.30
N LEU A 148 -23.85 -7.94 7.94
CA LEU A 148 -23.33 -9.13 8.60
C LEU A 148 -22.88 -10.16 7.56
N PHE A 149 -21.75 -10.82 7.81
CA PHE A 149 -21.36 -12.03 7.08
C PHE A 149 -22.26 -13.19 7.51
N VAL A 150 -22.76 -13.96 6.55
CA VAL A 150 -23.64 -15.12 6.82
C VAL A 150 -22.83 -16.41 6.71
N LYS A 151 -22.70 -17.16 7.80
CA LYS A 151 -21.81 -18.33 7.90
C LYS A 151 -22.13 -19.42 6.87
N SER A 152 -23.41 -19.78 6.72
CA SER A 152 -23.84 -20.81 5.78
C SER A 152 -23.55 -20.46 4.31
N ALA A 153 -23.42 -19.16 4.00
CA ALA A 153 -23.06 -18.73 2.65
C ALA A 153 -21.64 -19.19 2.27
N PHE A 154 -20.77 -19.53 3.23
CA PHE A 154 -19.39 -19.98 2.97
C PHE A 154 -19.24 -21.50 2.86
N ASP A 155 -20.32 -22.29 3.03
CA ASP A 155 -20.22 -23.75 3.17
C ASP A 155 -19.65 -24.45 1.92
N ASN A 156 -19.86 -23.88 0.74
CA ASN A 156 -19.40 -24.41 -0.55
C ASN A 156 -18.12 -23.74 -1.08
N GLU A 157 -17.49 -22.85 -0.30
CA GLU A 157 -16.26 -22.18 -0.73
C GLU A 157 -15.04 -23.10 -0.63
N THR A 158 -14.14 -22.97 -1.60
CA THR A 158 -12.84 -23.69 -1.57
C THR A 158 -11.96 -23.15 -0.46
N VAL A 159 -11.98 -21.83 -0.26
CA VAL A 159 -11.28 -21.14 0.82
C VAL A 159 -12.31 -20.64 1.82
N LYS A 160 -12.32 -21.20 3.02
CA LYS A 160 -13.30 -20.89 4.06
C LYS A 160 -12.72 -19.94 5.11
N PRO A 161 -13.57 -19.15 5.78
CA PRO A 161 -13.17 -18.42 6.97
C PRO A 161 -12.57 -19.35 8.02
N ILE A 162 -11.42 -18.97 8.56
CA ILE A 162 -10.76 -19.62 9.69
C ILE A 162 -11.57 -19.37 10.96
N LYS A 163 -12.17 -18.18 11.07
CA LYS A 163 -12.99 -17.79 12.21
C LYS A 163 -14.08 -16.80 11.79
N PHE A 164 -15.24 -16.96 12.41
CA PHE A 164 -16.30 -15.94 12.45
C PHE A 164 -16.27 -15.25 13.81
N VAL A 165 -16.34 -13.92 13.83
CA VAL A 165 -16.10 -13.12 15.03
C VAL A 165 -17.27 -12.15 15.24
N GLU A 166 -17.69 -12.01 16.50
CA GLU A 166 -18.84 -11.20 16.93
C GLU A 166 -20.14 -11.65 16.24
N GLU A 167 -20.78 -12.68 16.79
CA GLU A 167 -22.11 -13.12 16.35
C GLU A 167 -23.15 -12.09 16.79
N VAL A 168 -23.95 -11.61 15.85
CA VAL A 168 -24.95 -10.56 16.08
C VAL A 168 -26.37 -11.10 15.96
N GLN A 169 -26.57 -12.07 15.07
CA GLN A 169 -27.78 -12.89 14.93
C GLN A 169 -27.33 -14.32 14.65
N GLU A 170 -28.22 -15.31 14.83
CA GLU A 170 -27.89 -16.71 14.60
C GLU A 170 -27.25 -16.93 13.21
N GLY A 171 -25.99 -17.39 13.22
CA GLY A 171 -25.22 -17.64 12.00
C GLY A 171 -24.75 -16.38 11.25
N MET A 172 -24.90 -15.18 11.82
CA MET A 172 -24.56 -13.90 11.20
C MET A 172 -23.58 -13.08 12.05
N PHE A 173 -22.45 -12.70 11.46
CA PHE A 173 -21.28 -12.21 12.18
C PHE A 173 -20.80 -10.85 11.65
N ARG A 174 -20.16 -10.06 12.52
CA ARG A 174 -19.61 -8.76 12.13
C ARG A 174 -18.33 -8.87 11.32
N TYR A 175 -17.49 -9.86 11.63
CA TYR A 175 -16.19 -10.04 10.99
C TYR A 175 -15.95 -11.50 10.62
N VAL A 176 -15.08 -11.68 9.63
CA VAL A 176 -14.52 -12.98 9.27
C VAL A 176 -13.01 -12.88 9.23
N VAL A 177 -12.32 -13.93 9.68
CA VAL A 177 -10.87 -14.08 9.52
C VAL A 177 -10.65 -15.07 8.40
N MET A 178 -9.94 -14.64 7.37
CA MET A 178 -9.62 -15.41 6.17
C MET A 178 -8.10 -15.61 6.07
N PRO A 179 -7.61 -16.69 5.43
CA PRO A 179 -6.20 -16.77 5.07
C PRO A 179 -5.82 -15.65 4.09
N ILE A 180 -4.59 -15.17 4.18
CA ILE A 180 -4.04 -14.24 3.19
C ILE A 180 -3.86 -14.96 1.85
N LYS A 181 -4.19 -14.28 0.75
CA LYS A 181 -3.98 -14.79 -0.59
C LYS A 181 -2.74 -14.15 -1.20
N GLN A 182 -1.57 -14.76 -1.03
CA GLN A 182 -0.31 -14.19 -1.54
C GLN A 182 -0.30 -13.97 -3.07
N LYS A 183 -1.11 -14.76 -3.79
CA LYS A 183 -1.30 -14.64 -5.24
C LYS A 183 -2.24 -13.51 -5.68
N GLU A 184 -2.89 -12.85 -4.73
CA GLU A 184 -3.89 -11.79 -4.94
C GLU A 184 -3.68 -10.62 -3.96
N MET A 185 -2.44 -10.38 -3.52
CA MET A 185 -2.14 -9.28 -2.60
C MET A 185 -2.21 -7.94 -3.31
N VAL A 186 -2.47 -6.88 -2.53
CA VAL A 186 -2.40 -5.50 -3.01
C VAL A 186 -1.31 -4.79 -2.21
N LEU A 187 -0.19 -4.49 -2.87
CA LEU A 187 0.91 -3.75 -2.26
C LEU A 187 0.91 -2.30 -2.71
N GLU A 188 1.30 -1.42 -1.79
CA GLU A 188 1.48 0.02 -2.02
C GLU A 188 2.84 0.43 -1.49
N PHE A 189 3.60 1.21 -2.27
CA PHE A 189 4.81 1.85 -1.75
C PHE A 189 4.40 3.02 -0.87
N ILE A 190 5.03 3.12 0.30
CA ILE A 190 4.94 4.32 1.12
C ILE A 190 6.04 5.23 0.61
N MET A 191 5.70 6.22 -0.20
CA MET A 191 6.68 7.17 -0.76
C MET A 191 7.07 8.22 0.29
N SER A 192 8.34 8.63 0.33
CA SER A 192 8.73 9.78 1.17
C SER A 192 8.13 11.09 0.69
N ASP A 193 7.82 11.17 -0.61
CA ASP A 193 7.10 12.27 -1.26
C ASP A 193 6.13 11.70 -2.31
N THR A 194 4.84 11.71 -1.99
CA THR A 194 3.79 11.09 -2.82
C THR A 194 3.59 11.77 -4.19
N TYR A 195 4.04 13.01 -4.36
CA TYR A 195 3.80 13.78 -5.58
C TYR A 195 5.01 13.89 -6.49
N ALA A 196 6.19 13.54 -5.99
CA ALA A 196 7.44 13.68 -6.73
C ALA A 196 7.85 12.42 -7.48
N PHE A 197 7.15 11.30 -7.37
CA PHE A 197 7.65 10.01 -7.87
C PHE A 197 6.71 9.33 -8.86
N LYS A 198 7.32 8.66 -9.83
CA LYS A 198 6.69 7.69 -10.73
C LYS A 198 7.25 6.30 -10.45
N VAL A 199 6.37 5.31 -10.29
CA VAL A 199 6.76 3.91 -10.05
C VAL A 199 6.32 3.06 -11.24
N GLU A 200 7.25 2.33 -11.84
CA GLU A 200 7.01 1.48 -12.99
C GLU A 200 7.41 0.03 -12.68
N PRO A 201 6.52 -0.96 -12.86
CA PRO A 201 6.91 -2.35 -12.74
C PRO A 201 7.93 -2.70 -13.83
N VAL A 202 8.95 -3.50 -13.49
CA VAL A 202 9.95 -4.01 -14.43
C VAL A 202 10.04 -5.53 -14.33
N ASN A 203 10.63 -6.17 -15.33
CA ASN A 203 10.85 -7.63 -15.35
C ASN A 203 9.57 -8.47 -15.12
N GLY A 204 8.43 -7.96 -15.61
CA GLY A 204 7.13 -8.65 -15.50
C GLY A 204 6.49 -8.54 -14.11
N ALA A 205 6.94 -7.61 -13.26
CA ALA A 205 6.27 -7.31 -12.01
C ALA A 205 4.83 -6.79 -12.23
N PRO A 206 3.91 -7.07 -11.30
CA PRO A 206 2.56 -6.54 -11.37
C PRO A 206 2.49 -5.06 -11.00
N THR A 207 1.46 -4.36 -11.47
CA THR A 207 1.18 -2.98 -11.07
C THR A 207 0.78 -2.91 -9.59
N LEU A 208 1.43 -2.03 -8.82
CA LEU A 208 1.06 -1.75 -7.42
C LEU A 208 -0.38 -1.25 -7.31
N GLY A 209 -1.01 -1.44 -6.16
CA GLY A 209 -2.41 -1.04 -5.91
C GLY A 209 -3.47 -1.94 -6.57
N THR A 210 -3.06 -3.00 -7.27
CA THR A 210 -3.96 -4.01 -7.85
C THR A 210 -3.70 -5.41 -7.28
N PRO A 211 -4.73 -6.28 -7.17
CA PRO A 211 -4.54 -7.66 -6.72
C PRO A 211 -3.59 -8.40 -7.66
N SER A 212 -2.54 -9.01 -7.12
CA SER A 212 -1.49 -9.65 -7.93
C SER A 212 -0.66 -10.66 -7.15
N ASP A 213 0.18 -11.41 -7.87
CA ASP A 213 1.02 -12.45 -7.30
C ASP A 213 2.35 -11.91 -6.74
N TYR A 214 2.53 -12.05 -5.44
CA TYR A 214 3.76 -11.68 -4.72
C TYR A 214 4.43 -12.88 -4.03
N THR A 215 4.23 -14.11 -4.55
CA THR A 215 4.98 -15.29 -4.05
C THR A 215 6.45 -15.31 -4.51
N LYS A 216 6.83 -14.40 -5.40
CA LYS A 216 8.20 -14.21 -5.89
C LYS A 216 8.62 -12.74 -5.74
N PRO A 217 9.93 -12.45 -5.70
CA PRO A 217 10.42 -11.08 -5.69
C PRO A 217 9.88 -10.29 -6.89
N GLN A 218 9.45 -9.05 -6.66
CA GLN A 218 8.90 -8.16 -7.69
C GLN A 218 9.70 -6.87 -7.75
N GLN A 219 10.02 -6.39 -8.95
CA GLN A 219 10.91 -5.26 -9.14
C GLN A 219 10.21 -4.03 -9.73
N TYR A 220 10.58 -2.87 -9.24
CA TYR A 220 9.98 -1.58 -9.58
C TYR A 220 11.06 -0.53 -9.80
N MET A 221 10.98 0.18 -10.92
CA MET A 221 11.78 1.36 -11.19
C MET A 221 11.06 2.58 -10.62
N VAL A 222 11.68 3.26 -9.66
CA VAL A 222 11.19 4.53 -9.13
C VAL A 222 11.98 5.65 -9.79
N THR A 223 11.28 6.63 -10.35
CA THR A 223 11.86 7.82 -10.99
C THR A 223 11.34 9.07 -10.29
N ASN A 224 12.22 10.03 -9.99
CA ASN A 224 11.82 11.32 -9.48
C ASN A 224 11.38 12.22 -10.64
N THR A 225 10.16 12.76 -10.55
CA THR A 225 9.48 13.59 -11.54
C THR A 225 9.41 15.06 -11.16
N ALA A 226 10.06 15.47 -10.07
CA ALA A 226 10.17 16.88 -9.71
C ALA A 226 10.89 17.68 -10.80
N PHE A 227 10.66 19.00 -10.80
CA PHE A 227 11.39 19.89 -11.68
C PHE A 227 12.89 19.81 -11.37
N ARG A 228 13.70 19.70 -12.43
CA ARG A 228 15.14 19.57 -12.36
C ARG A 228 15.83 20.65 -13.22
N PRO A 229 17.00 21.15 -12.82
CA PRO A 229 17.79 22.07 -13.64
C PRO A 229 18.13 21.48 -15.02
N LYS A 230 18.32 22.36 -16.00
CA LYS A 230 18.62 21.95 -17.38
C LYS A 230 19.94 21.17 -17.43
N GLY A 231 19.91 19.98 -18.04
CA GLY A 231 21.09 19.13 -18.21
C GLY A 231 21.31 18.11 -17.09
N VAL A 232 20.55 18.18 -15.99
CA VAL A 232 20.57 17.18 -14.94
C VAL A 232 19.75 15.95 -15.38
N PRO A 233 20.31 14.73 -15.34
CA PRO A 233 19.58 13.51 -15.68
C PRO A 233 18.48 13.19 -14.65
N GLU A 234 17.55 12.31 -15.03
CA GLU A 234 16.56 11.79 -14.09
C GLU A 234 17.21 10.83 -13.10
N TYR A 235 16.95 11.05 -11.81
CA TYR A 235 17.30 10.10 -10.78
C TYR A 235 16.32 8.94 -10.83
N LYS A 236 16.89 7.72 -10.82
CA LYS A 236 16.15 6.47 -10.86
C LYS A 236 16.73 5.50 -9.85
N ARG A 237 15.87 4.65 -9.28
CA ARG A 237 16.27 3.62 -8.33
C ARG A 237 15.48 2.35 -8.57
N LEU A 238 16.19 1.22 -8.56
CA LEU A 238 15.57 -0.09 -8.68
C LEU A 238 15.26 -0.64 -7.28
N TYR A 239 13.97 -0.80 -7.00
CA TYR A 239 13.48 -1.48 -5.81
C TYR A 239 13.07 -2.92 -6.14
N GLU A 240 13.34 -3.85 -5.23
CA GLU A 240 12.82 -5.22 -5.26
C GLU A 240 12.03 -5.48 -3.99
N VAL A 241 10.77 -5.88 -4.09
CA VAL A 241 9.95 -6.26 -2.94
C VAL A 241 9.97 -7.77 -2.79
N GLN A 242 10.31 -8.22 -1.59
CA GLN A 242 10.22 -9.60 -1.16
C GLN A 242 9.21 -9.70 -0.01
N VAL A 243 8.14 -10.46 -0.21
CA VAL A 243 7.08 -10.64 0.79
C VAL A 243 7.36 -11.86 1.64
N HIS A 244 7.39 -11.65 2.95
CA HIS A 244 7.53 -12.68 3.98
C HIS A 244 6.22 -12.83 4.73
N VAL A 245 5.54 -13.94 4.53
CA VAL A 245 4.29 -14.26 5.24
C VAL A 245 4.65 -14.97 6.55
N LEU A 246 4.24 -14.40 7.67
CA LEU A 246 4.46 -14.95 9.01
C LEU A 246 3.15 -15.49 9.58
N GLU A 247 3.20 -16.71 10.11
CA GLU A 247 2.08 -17.32 10.79
C GLU A 247 1.85 -16.65 12.14
N VAL A 248 0.66 -16.08 12.33
CA VAL A 248 0.22 -15.47 13.60
C VAL A 248 -0.87 -16.32 14.27
N THR A 249 -1.43 -15.90 15.39
CA THR A 249 -2.66 -16.48 15.95
C THR A 249 -3.89 -15.80 15.33
N VAL A 250 -5.07 -16.39 15.51
CA VAL A 250 -6.33 -15.75 15.12
C VAL A 250 -6.55 -14.45 15.91
N ASP A 251 -6.19 -14.44 17.18
CA ASP A 251 -6.37 -13.26 18.05
C ASP A 251 -5.45 -12.12 17.63
N GLU A 252 -4.17 -12.40 17.30
CA GLU A 252 -3.27 -11.40 16.71
C GLU A 252 -3.82 -10.87 15.38
N ALA A 253 -4.32 -11.73 14.49
CA ALA A 253 -4.94 -11.27 13.25
C ALA A 253 -6.16 -10.36 13.52
N ILE A 254 -6.94 -10.63 14.57
CA ILE A 254 -8.07 -9.79 14.97
C ILE A 254 -7.60 -8.45 15.53
N GLU A 255 -6.60 -8.45 16.40
CA GLU A 255 -6.10 -7.26 17.07
C GLU A 255 -5.44 -6.29 16.09
N PHE A 256 -4.57 -6.82 15.22
CA PHE A 256 -3.67 -6.01 14.41
C PHE A 256 -4.18 -5.73 12.99
N THR A 257 -5.26 -6.37 12.56
CA THR A 257 -5.92 -6.01 11.29
C THR A 257 -6.91 -4.88 11.50
N LYS A 258 -6.70 -3.78 10.75
CA LYS A 258 -7.56 -2.61 10.76
C LYS A 258 -8.45 -2.58 9.52
N PRO A 259 -9.65 -1.96 9.58
CA PRO A 259 -10.38 -1.64 8.37
C PRO A 259 -9.58 -0.64 7.55
N SER A 260 -9.48 -0.87 6.24
CA SER A 260 -8.92 0.13 5.33
C SER A 260 -10.03 1.09 4.92
N LEU A 261 -9.93 2.34 5.35
CA LEU A 261 -10.72 3.46 4.80
C LEU A 261 -10.31 3.74 3.35
#